data_AF-A0A1G9NWN1-F1
#
_entry.id   AF-A0A1G9NWN1-F1
#
_cell.length_a   1.000
_cell.length_b   1.000
_cell.length_c   1.000
_cell.angle_alpha   90.00
_cell.angle_beta   90.00
_cell.angle_gamma   90.00
#
_symmetry.space_group_name_H-M   'P 1'
#
loop_
_entity.id
_entity.type
_entity.pdbx_description
1 polymer ?
#
loop_
_entity_poly.entity_id
_entity_poly.type
_entity_poly.pdbx_seq_one_letter_code
_entity_poly.pdbx_strand_id
1 'polypeptide(L)'
;MIETIKEYASKRIDLLKIEATEKSSISAGVIAYLVILLVAFGFFIILFNFGLAFLIGKALNDYSLGFLIIAGFYLLIMILVVIFKKKIVNMVADKVIQFLNH
;
A
#
# COMPACT_ATOMS: atom_id res chain seq x y z
N MET A 1 -19.95 -49.18 -13.12
CA MET A 1 -18.55 -48.71 -12.97
C MET A 1 -18.28 -47.37 -13.63
N ILE A 2 -18.87 -47.05 -14.80
CA ILE A 2 -18.67 -45.73 -15.47
C ILE A 2 -19.44 -44.61 -14.75
N GLU A 3 -20.58 -44.95 -14.13
CA GLU A 3 -21.48 -44.01 -13.45
C GLU A 3 -20.87 -43.41 -12.18
N THR A 4 -20.14 -44.23 -11.39
CA THR A 4 -19.38 -43.77 -10.22
C THR A 4 -18.22 -42.84 -10.62
N ILE A 5 -17.51 -43.11 -11.71
CA ILE A 5 -16.41 -42.23 -12.16
C ILE A 5 -16.94 -40.83 -12.54
N LYS A 6 -18.12 -40.77 -13.17
CA LYS A 6 -18.78 -39.51 -13.54
C LYS A 6 -19.26 -38.72 -12.31
N GLU A 7 -19.75 -39.41 -11.29
CA GLU A 7 -20.24 -38.81 -10.04
C GLU A 7 -19.10 -38.29 -9.14
N TYR A 8 -17.94 -38.95 -9.17
CA TYR A 8 -16.72 -38.46 -8.51
C TYR A 8 -16.07 -37.31 -9.28
N ALA A 9 -16.12 -37.31 -10.61
CA ALA A 9 -15.66 -36.21 -11.44
C ALA A 9 -16.55 -34.96 -11.26
N SER A 10 -17.87 -35.11 -11.19
CA SER A 10 -18.79 -34.00 -10.89
C SER A 10 -18.59 -33.46 -9.48
N LYS A 11 -18.41 -34.32 -8.46
CA LYS A 11 -18.09 -33.88 -7.10
C LYS A 11 -16.77 -33.10 -7.02
N ARG A 12 -15.74 -33.51 -7.76
CA ARG A 12 -14.47 -32.75 -7.81
C ARG A 12 -14.61 -31.41 -8.54
N ILE A 13 -15.43 -31.35 -9.58
CA ILE A 13 -15.77 -30.09 -10.28
C ILE A 13 -16.57 -29.16 -9.38
N ASP A 14 -17.51 -29.69 -8.59
CA ASP A 14 -18.27 -28.91 -7.61
C ASP A 14 -17.38 -28.45 -6.44
N LEU A 15 -16.46 -29.29 -5.96
CA LEU A 15 -15.45 -28.89 -4.97
C LEU A 15 -14.51 -27.82 -5.51
N LEU A 16 -14.06 -27.91 -6.77
CA LEU A 16 -13.26 -26.88 -7.43
C LEU A 16 -14.05 -25.59 -7.66
N LYS A 17 -15.35 -25.66 -7.96
CA LYS A 17 -16.23 -24.49 -8.06
C LYS A 17 -16.45 -23.82 -6.72
N ILE A 18 -16.65 -24.60 -5.66
CA ILE A 18 -16.83 -24.10 -4.29
C ILE A 18 -15.51 -23.48 -3.82
N GLU A 19 -14.36 -24.14 -3.98
CA GLU A 19 -13.05 -23.57 -3.67
C GLU A 19 -12.71 -22.35 -4.54
N ALA A 20 -13.08 -22.33 -5.83
CA ALA A 20 -12.87 -21.17 -6.69
C ALA A 20 -13.75 -19.98 -6.29
N THR A 21 -15.00 -20.24 -5.89
CA THR A 21 -15.95 -19.21 -5.42
C THR A 21 -15.59 -18.70 -4.03
N GLU A 22 -15.09 -19.57 -3.17
CA GLU A 22 -14.65 -19.25 -1.81
C GLU A 22 -13.29 -18.54 -1.83
N LYS A 23 -12.33 -19.00 -2.64
CA LYS A 23 -11.09 -18.25 -2.88
C LYS A 23 -11.36 -16.91 -3.55
N SER A 24 -12.27 -16.81 -4.52
CA SER A 24 -12.59 -15.52 -5.17
C SER A 24 -13.31 -14.56 -4.21
N SER A 25 -14.17 -15.07 -3.33
CA SER A 25 -14.92 -14.23 -2.38
C SER A 25 -14.07 -13.80 -1.18
N ILE A 26 -13.19 -14.68 -0.69
CA ILE A 26 -12.22 -14.34 0.36
C ILE A 26 -11.14 -13.42 -0.21
N SER A 27 -10.64 -13.66 -1.43
CA SER A 27 -9.68 -12.74 -2.04
C SER A 27 -10.31 -11.40 -2.42
N ALA A 28 -11.55 -11.35 -2.92
CA ALA A 28 -12.25 -10.10 -3.16
C ALA A 28 -12.55 -9.34 -1.85
N GLY A 29 -12.91 -10.05 -0.78
CA GLY A 29 -13.10 -9.46 0.56
C GLY A 29 -11.80 -8.95 1.16
N VAL A 30 -10.69 -9.68 1.01
CA VAL A 30 -9.35 -9.24 1.45
C VAL A 30 -8.86 -8.05 0.63
N ILE A 31 -9.08 -8.05 -0.69
CA ILE A 31 -8.74 -6.92 -1.56
C ILE A 31 -9.59 -5.70 -1.19
N ALA A 32 -10.91 -5.86 -0.98
CA ALA A 32 -11.79 -4.79 -0.55
C ALA A 32 -11.38 -4.24 0.82
N TYR A 33 -11.06 -5.12 1.78
CA TYR A 33 -10.51 -4.74 3.09
C TYR A 33 -9.19 -3.98 2.96
N LEU A 34 -8.25 -4.45 2.13
CA LEU A 34 -6.99 -3.76 1.87
C LEU A 34 -7.22 -2.38 1.25
N VAL A 35 -8.13 -2.27 0.28
CA VAL A 35 -8.46 -0.99 -0.36
C VAL A 35 -9.07 -0.02 0.64
N ILE A 36 -10.05 -0.47 1.44
CA ILE A 36 -10.68 0.35 2.48
C ILE A 36 -9.64 0.77 3.52
N LEU A 37 -8.78 -0.15 3.95
CA LEU A 37 -7.71 0.13 4.90
C LEU A 37 -6.71 1.15 4.35
N LEU A 38 -6.31 1.00 3.08
CA LEU A 38 -5.36 1.90 2.41
C LEU A 38 -5.97 3.30 2.23
N VAL A 39 -7.26 3.39 1.86
CA VAL A 39 -7.99 4.65 1.79
C VAL A 39 -8.10 5.29 3.17
N ALA A 40 -8.53 4.54 4.19
CA ALA A 40 -8.65 5.04 5.55
C ALA A 40 -7.30 5.52 6.11
N PHE A 41 -6.23 4.77 5.86
CA PHE A 41 -4.88 5.13 6.26
C PHE A 41 -4.36 6.36 5.50
N GLY A 42 -4.65 6.48 4.20
CA GLY A 42 -4.36 7.68 3.42
C GLY A 42 -5.06 8.92 3.98
N PHE A 43 -6.35 8.81 4.28
CA PHE A 43 -7.12 9.88 4.93
C PHE A 43 -6.52 10.24 6.30
N PHE A 44 -6.15 9.25 7.10
CA PHE A 44 -5.51 9.46 8.40
C PHE A 44 -4.20 10.24 8.26
N ILE A 45 -3.32 9.88 7.31
CA ILE A 45 -2.05 10.58 7.08
C ILE A 45 -2.27 12.03 6.67
N ILE A 46 -3.27 12.28 5.81
CA ILE A 46 -3.61 13.64 5.37
C ILE A 46 -4.06 14.47 6.57
N LEU A 47 -5.03 13.97 7.34
CA LEU A 47 -5.53 14.67 8.53
C LEU A 47 -4.43 14.85 9.59
N PHE A 48 -3.55 13.87 9.75
CA PHE A 48 -2.41 13.97 10.65
C PHE A 48 -1.45 15.10 10.23
N ASN A 49 -1.20 15.26 8.93
CA ASN A 49 -0.41 16.38 8.41
C ASN A 49 -1.05 17.74 8.68
N PHE A 50 -2.36 17.86 8.46
CA PHE A 50 -3.10 19.06 8.84
C PHE A 50 -3.00 19.32 10.35
N GLY A 51 -3.16 18.29 11.18
CA GLY A 51 -3.02 18.38 12.62
C GLY A 51 -1.65 18.88 13.06
N LEU A 52 -0.57 18.36 12.46
CA LEU A 52 0.79 18.84 12.68
C LEU A 52 0.95 20.31 12.26
N ALA A 53 0.39 20.70 11.11
CA ALA A 53 0.44 22.09 10.63
C ALA A 53 -0.22 23.04 11.61
N PHE A 54 -1.40 22.66 12.12
CA PHE A 54 -2.13 23.46 13.10
C PHE A 54 -1.45 23.47 14.47
N LEU A 55 -0.84 22.36 14.91
CA LEU A 55 -0.11 22.30 16.18
C LEU A 55 1.12 23.22 16.15
N ILE A 56 1.93 23.12 15.09
CA ILE A 56 3.09 23.99 14.87
C ILE A 56 2.61 25.44 14.72
N GLY A 57 1.59 25.69 13.90
CA GLY A 57 1.02 27.01 13.71
C GLY A 57 0.51 27.65 15.00
N LYS A 58 -0.15 26.88 15.88
CA LYS A 58 -0.60 27.34 17.20
C LYS A 58 0.59 27.68 18.10
N ALA A 59 1.66 26.87 18.09
CA ALA A 59 2.87 27.16 18.86
C ALA A 59 3.56 28.45 18.39
N LEU A 60 3.50 28.75 17.09
CA LEU A 60 4.01 29.98 16.49
C LEU A 60 3.01 31.17 16.55
N ASN A 61 1.83 31.00 17.14
CA ASN A 61 0.71 31.96 17.13
C ASN A 61 0.21 32.38 15.74
N ASP A 62 0.65 31.70 14.67
CA ASP A 62 0.23 31.94 13.29
C ASP A 62 0.13 30.62 12.54
N TYR A 63 -1.09 30.27 12.12
CA TYR A 63 -1.36 29.06 11.36
C TYR A 63 -0.65 29.02 10.01
N SER A 64 -0.48 30.17 9.36
CA SER A 64 0.17 30.31 8.05
C SER A 64 1.63 29.87 8.13
N LEU A 65 2.32 30.25 9.22
CA LEU A 65 3.71 29.84 9.46
C LEU A 65 3.82 28.33 9.69
N GLY A 66 2.83 27.72 10.35
CA GLY A 66 2.78 26.26 10.53
C GLY A 66 2.76 25.49 9.22
N PHE A 67 1.91 25.91 8.27
CA PHE A 67 1.88 25.32 6.92
C PHE A 67 3.16 25.60 6.14
N LEU A 68 3.73 26.80 6.25
CA LEU A 68 4.95 27.18 5.54
C LEU A 68 6.16 26.36 5.99
N ILE A 69 6.28 26.07 7.29
CA ILE A 69 7.34 25.22 7.84
C ILE A 69 7.21 23.78 7.32
N ILE A 70 6.00 23.22 7.32
CA ILE A 70 5.78 21.87 6.80
C ILE A 70 6.05 21.80 5.30
N ALA A 71 5.60 22.79 4.53
CA ALA A 71 5.90 22.87 3.10
C ALA A 71 7.41 22.99 2.84
N GLY A 72 8.13 23.82 3.60
CA GLY A 72 9.57 23.95 3.52
C GLY A 72 10.31 22.66 3.87
N PHE A 73 9.84 21.93 4.88
CA PHE A 73 10.37 20.62 5.25
C PHE A 73 10.19 19.60 4.11
N TYR A 74 9.01 19.55 3.49
CA TYR A 74 8.77 18.68 2.33
C TYR A 74 9.63 19.05 1.12
N LEU A 75 9.84 20.35 0.87
CA LEU A 75 10.74 20.82 -0.17
C LEU A 75 12.20 20.41 0.10
N LEU A 76 12.65 20.50 1.34
CA LEU A 76 14.00 20.10 1.74
C LEU A 76 14.22 18.60 1.53
N ILE A 77 13.24 17.76 1.91
CA ILE A 77 13.27 16.31 1.60
C ILE A 77 13.36 16.09 0.09
N MET A 78 12.56 16.81 -0.70
CA MET A 78 12.59 16.67 -2.16
C MET A 78 13.97 16.98 -2.74
N ILE A 79 14.62 18.05 -2.27
CA ILE A 79 15.98 18.43 -2.67
C ILE A 79 16.97 17.33 -2.28
N LEU A 80 16.90 16.81 -1.05
CA LEU A 80 17.77 15.70 -0.61
C LEU A 80 17.59 14.48 -1.51
N VAL A 81 16.36 14.08 -1.82
CA VAL A 81 16.08 12.94 -2.71
C VAL A 81 16.69 13.14 -4.10
N VAL A 82 16.61 14.36 -4.65
CA VAL A 82 17.22 14.68 -5.96
C VAL A 82 18.74 14.60 -5.92
N ILE A 83 19.37 15.09 -4.85
CA ILE A 83 20.84 14.99 -4.66
C ILE A 83 21.26 13.52 -4.54
N PHE A 84 20.53 12.74 -3.75
CA PHE A 84 20.82 11.32 -3.53
C PHE A 84 20.29 10.40 -4.63
N LYS A 85 19.66 10.92 -5.71
CA LYS A 85 19.02 10.08 -6.74
C LYS A 85 19.97 9.01 -7.28
N LYS A 86 21.23 9.36 -7.54
CA LYS A 86 22.23 8.42 -8.09
C LYS A 86 22.51 7.29 -7.09
N LYS A 87 22.61 7.61 -5.80
CA LYS A 87 22.85 6.63 -4.73
C LYS A 87 21.64 5.71 -4.53
N ILE A 88 20.43 6.26 -4.57
CA ILE A 88 19.18 5.50 -4.45
C ILE A 88 19.03 4.54 -5.62
N VAL A 89 19.21 5.02 -6.86
CA VAL A 89 19.09 4.19 -8.07
C VAL A 89 20.11 3.06 -8.06
N ASN A 90 21.37 3.34 -7.73
CA ASN A 90 22.41 2.31 -7.65
C ASN A 90 22.08 1.28 -6.56
N MET A 91 21.65 1.71 -5.37
CA MET A 91 21.28 0.79 -4.28
C MET A 91 20.11 -0.13 -4.64
N VAL A 92 19.11 0.40 -5.37
CA VAL A 92 17.99 -0.41 -5.86
C VAL A 92 18.45 -1.39 -6.95
N ALA A 93 19.28 -0.94 -7.89
CA ALA A 93 19.83 -1.79 -8.95
C ALA A 93 20.67 -2.93 -8.37
N ASP A 94 21.56 -2.63 -7.41
CA ASP A 94 22.41 -3.62 -6.75
C ASP A 94 21.56 -4.66 -5.99
N LYS A 95 20.50 -4.22 -5.29
CA LYS A 95 19.56 -5.14 -4.62
C LYS A 95 18.82 -6.03 -5.61
N VAL A 96 18.39 -5.50 -6.76
CA VAL A 96 17.70 -6.29 -7.79
C VAL A 96 18.65 -7.33 -8.39
N ILE A 97 19.90 -6.94 -8.68
CA ILE A 97 20.92 -7.87 -9.19
C ILE A 97 21.21 -8.97 -8.17
N GLN A 98 21.33 -8.63 -6.87
CA GLN A 98 21.54 -9.61 -5.81
C GLN A 98 20.35 -10.59 -5.67
N PHE A 99 19.12 -10.10 -5.83
CA PHE A 99 17.91 -10.94 -5.81
C PHE A 99 17.81 -11.89 -7.01
N LEU A 100 18.39 -11.53 -8.16
CA LEU A 100 18.37 -12.33 -9.39
C LEU A 100 19.51 -13.36 -9.46
N ASN A 101 20.57 -13.15 -8.69
CA ASN A 101 21.75 -14.02 -8.64
C ASN A 101 21.67 -15.06 -7.50
N HIS A 102 20.47 -15.25 -6.92
CA HIS A 102 20.11 -16.28 -5.96
C HIS A 102 18.92 -17.07 -6.53
#